data_AF-A0A3D4ACB9-F1
#
_entry.id   AF-A0A3D4ACB9-F1
#
_cell.length_a   1.000
_cell.length_b   1.000
_cell.length_c   1.000
_cell.angle_alpha   90.00
_cell.angle_beta   90.00
_cell.angle_gamma   90.00
#
_symmetry.space_group_name_H-M   'P 1'
#
loop_
_entity.id
_entity.type
_entity.pdbx_description
1 polymer ?
#
loop_
_entity_poly.entity_id
_entity_poly.type
_entity_poly.pdbx_seq_one_letter_code
_entity_poly.pdbx_strand_id
1 'polypeptide(L)'
;AGEQAKFKESTAVFQPEYTSSSASTAISPKTLAKIVDGLTRVPEDFNILPKVKRMLIDRRRQTFEAGGPYDWGFAEALAFGSLLLEGTPVRLSGQDSRRGTFGHRHAVLYDAKTGEPYIPLLHLAPKQARFCIYNSLLSEAAVLGFDYGYSLDYPEMLCLWEAQFGDFANGAQTIIDQFIVSAESKWQRPSGIVLLLPHGYEGQGPEHSSARLERFLQACAEDNIQVCNVTTPAQYFHALRRQMKRDFIKPLILMTPKSLLRADFA
;
A
#
# COMPACT_ATOMS: atom_id res chain seq x y z
N ALA A 1 23.41 -1.72 -15.96
CA ALA A 1 22.41 -2.64 -16.54
C ALA A 1 23.01 -3.29 -17.78
N GLY A 2 23.38 -4.57 -17.73
CA GLY A 2 24.03 -5.23 -18.87
C GLY A 2 24.70 -6.58 -18.61
N GLU A 3 24.90 -7.01 -17.36
CA GLU A 3 25.39 -8.37 -17.09
C GLU A 3 24.21 -9.34 -17.14
N GLN A 4 24.23 -10.27 -18.10
CA GLN A 4 23.44 -11.49 -18.02
C GLN A 4 24.05 -12.41 -16.97
N ALA A 5 23.21 -13.11 -16.20
CA ALA A 5 23.69 -14.08 -15.25
C ALA A 5 24.55 -15.15 -15.96
N LYS A 6 25.75 -15.42 -15.44
CA LYS A 6 26.71 -16.36 -16.05
C LYS A 6 26.20 -17.79 -16.17
N PHE A 7 25.12 -18.14 -15.47
CA PHE A 7 24.53 -19.47 -15.45
C PHE A 7 23.13 -19.46 -16.06
N LYS A 8 22.87 -20.40 -16.97
CA LYS A 8 21.63 -20.53 -17.76
C LYS A 8 20.36 -20.69 -16.91
N GLU A 9 20.50 -21.19 -15.68
CA GLU A 9 19.39 -21.42 -14.74
C GLU A 9 19.31 -20.35 -13.62
N SER A 10 20.17 -19.33 -13.66
CA SER A 10 20.17 -18.29 -12.65
C SER A 10 18.91 -17.42 -12.78
N THR A 11 18.24 -17.21 -11.65
CA THR A 11 17.09 -16.31 -11.52
C THR A 11 17.49 -14.88 -11.14
N ALA A 12 18.79 -14.57 -11.15
CA ALA A 12 19.33 -13.27 -10.80
C ALA A 12 18.78 -12.17 -11.73
N VAL A 13 18.38 -11.05 -11.14
CA VAL A 13 17.90 -9.85 -11.82
C VAL A 13 18.80 -8.70 -11.41
N PHE A 14 19.53 -8.15 -12.38
CA PHE A 14 20.38 -6.99 -12.17
C PHE A 14 19.58 -5.71 -12.44
N GLN A 15 19.62 -4.79 -11.48
CA GLN A 15 18.95 -3.50 -11.55
C GLN A 15 19.96 -2.35 -11.49
N PRO A 16 19.56 -1.11 -11.84
CA PRO A 16 20.37 0.06 -11.57
C PRO A 16 20.76 0.16 -10.09
N GLU A 17 21.90 0.82 -9.82
CA GLU A 17 22.33 1.09 -8.44
C GLU A 17 21.30 1.96 -7.71
N TYR A 18 21.24 1.78 -6.39
CA TYR A 18 20.41 2.62 -5.55
C TYR A 18 20.84 4.09 -5.68
N THR A 19 19.85 4.98 -5.78
CA THR A 19 20.07 6.42 -5.74
C THR A 19 19.14 7.08 -4.73
N SER A 20 19.61 8.10 -4.03
CA SER A 20 18.77 8.90 -3.12
C SER A 20 17.88 9.91 -3.86
N SER A 21 18.07 10.10 -5.18
CA SER A 21 17.24 10.98 -5.97
C SER A 21 15.78 10.54 -6.00
N SER A 22 14.90 11.53 -5.94
CA SER A 22 13.46 11.30 -5.98
C SER A 22 12.96 11.12 -7.41
N ALA A 23 11.88 10.34 -7.57
CA ALA A 23 11.13 10.25 -8.81
C ALA A 23 9.95 11.23 -8.82
N SER A 24 9.58 11.74 -10.00
CA SER A 24 8.37 12.57 -10.13
C SER A 24 7.13 11.73 -9.86
N THR A 25 6.39 12.08 -8.81
CA THR A 25 5.21 11.35 -8.34
C THR A 25 3.95 12.21 -8.31
N ALA A 26 4.05 13.48 -8.70
CA ALA A 26 2.89 14.35 -8.81
C ALA A 26 1.89 13.83 -9.87
N ILE A 27 0.62 14.21 -9.72
CA ILE A 27 -0.43 13.92 -10.69
C ILE A 27 -1.09 15.23 -11.12
N SER A 28 -1.63 15.23 -12.34
CA SER A 28 -2.35 16.40 -12.86
C SER A 28 -3.67 16.62 -12.09
N PRO A 29 -4.17 17.87 -11.98
CA PRO A 29 -5.49 18.15 -11.42
C PRO A 29 -6.61 17.38 -12.15
N LYS A 30 -6.47 17.15 -13.45
CA LYS A 30 -7.40 16.35 -14.25
C LYS A 30 -7.42 14.88 -13.82
N THR A 31 -6.25 14.30 -13.56
CA THR A 31 -6.12 12.92 -13.05
C THR A 31 -6.74 12.83 -11.66
N LEU A 32 -6.44 13.79 -10.77
CA LEU A 32 -7.00 13.86 -9.44
C LEU A 32 -8.54 13.89 -9.48
N ALA A 33 -9.13 14.82 -10.24
CA ALA A 33 -10.58 14.93 -10.41
C ALA A 33 -11.21 13.62 -10.90
N LYS A 34 -10.60 12.99 -11.92
CA LYS A 34 -11.09 11.71 -12.46
C LYS A 34 -11.12 10.59 -11.42
N ILE A 35 -10.11 10.51 -10.55
CA ILE A 35 -10.07 9.50 -9.49
C ILE A 35 -11.16 9.81 -8.45
N VAL A 36 -11.28 11.08 -8.03
CA VAL A 36 -12.32 11.49 -7.08
C VAL A 36 -13.70 11.21 -7.65
N ASP A 37 -13.95 11.42 -8.94
CA ASP A 37 -15.21 11.07 -9.59
C ASP A 37 -15.53 9.58 -9.50
N GLY A 38 -14.54 8.72 -9.74
CA GLY A 38 -14.70 7.28 -9.60
C GLY A 38 -14.90 6.80 -8.16
N LEU A 39 -14.08 7.28 -7.22
CA LEU A 39 -14.25 7.03 -5.77
C LEU A 39 -15.57 7.61 -5.24
N THR A 40 -16.02 8.65 -5.92
CA THR A 40 -17.24 9.46 -5.82
C THR A 40 -18.57 8.75 -6.12
N ARG A 41 -18.49 7.65 -6.87
CA ARG A 41 -19.62 7.13 -7.65
C ARG A 41 -19.95 5.70 -7.27
N VAL A 42 -21.22 5.46 -7.02
CA VAL A 42 -21.82 4.13 -6.87
C VAL A 42 -22.86 3.93 -7.99
N PRO A 43 -23.16 2.68 -8.38
CA PRO A 43 -24.26 2.37 -9.30
C PRO A 43 -25.60 2.89 -8.78
N GLU A 44 -26.56 3.18 -9.67
CA GLU A 44 -27.86 3.76 -9.31
C GLU A 44 -28.70 2.81 -8.42
N ASP A 45 -28.55 1.51 -8.63
CA ASP A 45 -29.22 0.44 -7.89
C ASP A 45 -28.50 0.01 -6.60
N PHE A 46 -27.33 0.59 -6.32
CA PHE A 46 -26.50 0.23 -5.17
C PHE A 46 -27.00 0.88 -3.87
N ASN A 47 -27.43 0.05 -2.92
CA ASN A 47 -27.99 0.45 -1.64
C ASN A 47 -26.87 0.64 -0.62
N ILE A 48 -26.12 1.74 -0.73
CA ILE A 48 -25.06 2.05 0.23
C ILE A 48 -25.62 2.34 1.64
N LEU A 49 -24.96 1.80 2.68
CA LEU A 49 -25.30 2.12 4.07
C LEU A 49 -25.20 3.65 4.30
N PRO A 50 -26.24 4.32 4.84
CA PRO A 50 -26.25 5.78 4.96
C PRO A 50 -25.06 6.38 5.71
N LYS A 51 -24.58 5.68 6.76
CA LYS A 51 -23.41 6.09 7.53
C LYS A 51 -22.13 6.07 6.68
N VAL A 52 -21.95 5.07 5.82
CA VAL A 52 -20.79 4.97 4.92
C VAL A 52 -20.88 6.04 3.83
N LYS A 53 -22.06 6.23 3.23
CA LYS A 53 -22.26 7.30 2.23
C LYS A 53 -21.85 8.67 2.80
N ARG A 54 -22.35 9.02 3.99
CA ARG A 54 -22.04 10.30 4.63
C ARG A 54 -20.56 10.44 5.00
N MET A 55 -20.00 9.46 5.72
CA MET A 55 -18.65 9.57 6.28
C MET A 55 -17.54 9.40 5.23
N LEU A 56 -17.82 8.75 4.10
CA LEU A 56 -16.83 8.43 3.08
C LEU A 56 -17.09 9.16 1.76
N ILE A 57 -18.22 8.87 1.10
CA ILE A 57 -18.52 9.37 -0.26
C ILE A 57 -18.74 10.88 -0.24
N ASP A 58 -19.71 11.32 0.56
CA ASP A 58 -20.08 12.74 0.66
C ASP A 58 -18.92 13.55 1.24
N ARG A 59 -18.23 13.03 2.27
CA ARG A 59 -17.05 13.68 2.86
C ARG A 59 -15.91 13.84 1.85
N ARG A 60 -15.56 12.80 1.08
CA ARG A 60 -14.51 12.88 0.04
C ARG A 60 -14.86 13.93 -1.02
N ARG A 61 -16.13 13.99 -1.45
CA ARG A 61 -16.59 14.99 -2.42
C ARG A 61 -16.44 16.40 -1.88
N GLN A 62 -16.93 16.65 -0.67
CA GLN A 62 -16.83 17.95 0.01
C GLN A 62 -15.37 18.38 0.20
N THR A 63 -14.52 17.47 0.68
CA THR A 63 -13.08 17.73 0.85
C THR A 63 -12.41 18.10 -0.47
N PHE A 64 -12.73 17.40 -1.57
CA PHE A 64 -12.17 17.71 -2.88
C PHE A 64 -12.62 19.08 -3.40
N GLU A 65 -13.91 19.40 -3.27
CA GLU A 65 -14.46 20.71 -3.67
C GLU A 65 -13.89 21.87 -2.84
N ALA A 66 -13.59 21.63 -1.56
CA ALA A 66 -12.91 22.59 -0.69
C ALA A 66 -11.39 22.71 -0.95
N GLY A 67 -10.82 21.83 -1.76
CA GLY A 67 -9.37 21.79 -2.05
C GLY A 67 -8.51 21.09 -1.00
N GLY A 68 -9.11 20.38 -0.04
CA GLY A 68 -8.44 19.69 1.06
C GLY A 68 -8.90 20.19 2.45
N PRO A 69 -8.21 19.76 3.53
CA PRO A 69 -7.13 18.78 3.56
C PRO A 69 -7.62 17.34 3.30
N TYR A 70 -6.77 16.53 2.66
CA TYR A 70 -7.07 15.12 2.36
C TYR A 70 -6.59 14.23 3.50
N ASP A 71 -7.45 13.36 4.04
CA ASP A 71 -7.06 12.39 5.05
C ASP A 71 -6.22 11.22 4.48
N TRP A 72 -5.69 10.37 5.37
CA TRP A 72 -4.82 9.25 5.02
C TRP A 72 -5.48 8.23 4.08
N GLY A 73 -6.73 7.86 4.35
CA GLY A 73 -7.47 6.88 3.54
C GLY A 73 -7.84 7.43 2.17
N PHE A 74 -8.03 8.75 2.06
CA PHE A 74 -8.25 9.41 0.78
C PHE A 74 -6.94 9.52 -0.01
N ALA A 75 -5.85 9.97 0.61
CA ALA A 75 -4.54 10.03 -0.04
C ALA A 75 -4.07 8.66 -0.56
N GLU A 76 -4.31 7.59 0.21
CA GLU A 76 -4.05 6.21 -0.23
C GLU A 76 -4.86 5.83 -1.47
N ALA A 77 -6.17 6.09 -1.46
CA ALA A 77 -7.05 5.79 -2.59
C ALA A 77 -6.67 6.60 -3.84
N LEU A 78 -6.19 7.83 -3.68
CA LEU A 78 -5.65 8.66 -4.76
C LEU A 78 -4.34 8.09 -5.31
N ALA A 79 -3.45 7.59 -4.46
CA ALA A 79 -2.21 6.94 -4.88
C ALA A 79 -2.49 5.67 -5.69
N PHE A 80 -3.38 4.81 -5.20
CA PHE A 80 -3.80 3.62 -5.93
C PHE A 80 -4.50 3.99 -7.24
N GLY A 81 -5.50 4.87 -7.21
CA GLY A 81 -6.25 5.28 -8.40
C GLY A 81 -5.36 5.88 -9.49
N SER A 82 -4.35 6.67 -9.11
CA SER A 82 -3.41 7.24 -10.08
C SER A 82 -2.51 6.19 -10.73
N LEU A 83 -1.98 5.24 -9.96
CA LEU A 83 -1.21 4.12 -10.51
C LEU A 83 -2.06 3.26 -11.44
N LEU A 84 -3.31 2.96 -11.06
CA LEU A 84 -4.23 2.18 -11.89
C LEU A 84 -4.55 2.86 -13.23
N LEU A 85 -4.75 4.18 -13.22
CA LEU A 85 -4.96 4.96 -14.44
C LEU A 85 -3.69 5.06 -15.32
N GLU A 86 -2.51 4.92 -14.73
CA GLU A 86 -1.21 4.91 -15.42
C GLU A 86 -0.81 3.51 -15.92
N GLY A 87 -1.64 2.49 -15.68
CA GLY A 87 -1.37 1.11 -16.12
C GLY A 87 -0.64 0.24 -15.10
N THR A 88 -0.32 0.77 -13.92
CA THR A 88 0.34 0.02 -12.83
C THR A 88 -0.71 -0.67 -11.96
N PRO A 89 -0.78 -2.01 -11.94
CA PRO A 89 -1.72 -2.72 -11.08
C PRO A 89 -1.30 -2.61 -9.61
N VAL A 90 -2.26 -2.80 -8.71
CA VAL A 90 -2.04 -2.72 -7.25
C VAL A 90 -2.66 -3.94 -6.59
N ARG A 91 -1.89 -4.57 -5.69
CA ARG A 91 -2.33 -5.66 -4.83
C ARG A 91 -2.14 -5.28 -3.37
N LEU A 92 -3.20 -5.38 -2.57
CA LEU A 92 -3.15 -5.21 -1.12
C LEU A 92 -3.79 -6.44 -0.45
N SER A 93 -3.02 -7.11 0.39
CA SER A 93 -3.50 -8.18 1.27
C SER A 93 -3.16 -7.91 2.72
N GLY A 94 -4.02 -8.40 3.60
CA GLY A 94 -3.86 -8.30 5.03
C GLY A 94 -5.17 -8.60 5.72
N GLN A 95 -5.13 -8.78 7.03
CA GLN A 95 -6.35 -9.04 7.81
C GLN A 95 -7.22 -7.79 7.80
N ASP A 96 -8.47 -7.93 7.37
CA ASP A 96 -9.45 -6.85 7.26
C ASP A 96 -9.04 -5.64 6.39
N SER A 97 -8.03 -5.77 5.54
CA SER A 97 -7.49 -4.67 4.73
C SER A 97 -8.50 -4.03 3.79
N ARG A 98 -9.58 -4.73 3.38
CA ARG A 98 -10.65 -4.14 2.55
C ARG A 98 -11.30 -2.92 3.19
N ARG A 99 -11.64 -3.02 4.47
CA ARG A 99 -12.16 -1.91 5.27
C ARG A 99 -11.03 -1.09 5.90
N GLY A 100 -9.91 -1.78 6.17
CA GLY A 100 -8.83 -1.34 7.03
C GLY A 100 -9.19 -1.61 8.50
N THR A 101 -8.21 -2.08 9.29
CA THR A 101 -8.35 -2.37 10.73
C THR A 101 -9.05 -1.22 11.47
N PHE A 102 -8.63 0.01 11.17
CA PHE A 102 -9.13 1.24 11.82
C PHE A 102 -10.34 1.88 11.13
N GLY A 103 -10.93 1.22 10.12
CA GLY A 103 -12.09 1.72 9.37
C GLY A 103 -11.82 2.98 8.54
N HIS A 104 -10.59 3.18 8.09
CA HIS A 104 -10.17 4.38 7.38
C HIS A 104 -10.21 4.22 5.84
N ARG A 105 -10.14 2.99 5.33
CA ARG A 105 -9.92 2.73 3.89
C ARG A 105 -11.20 2.60 3.10
N HIS A 106 -12.08 1.68 3.52
CA HIS A 106 -13.34 1.36 2.82
C HIS A 106 -13.17 1.19 1.29
N ALA A 107 -12.17 0.43 0.86
CA ALA A 107 -11.90 0.18 -0.55
C ALA A 107 -12.94 -0.75 -1.20
N VAL A 108 -13.64 -1.55 -0.38
CA VAL A 108 -14.80 -2.35 -0.79
C VAL A 108 -16.03 -1.84 -0.04
N LEU A 109 -17.05 -1.49 -0.80
CA LEU A 109 -18.39 -1.14 -0.32
C LEU A 109 -19.29 -2.37 -0.45
N TYR A 110 -20.27 -2.50 0.42
CA TYR A 110 -21.24 -3.59 0.38
C TYR A 110 -22.65 -3.02 0.26
N ASP A 111 -23.43 -3.58 -0.65
CA ASP A 111 -24.86 -3.26 -0.78
C ASP A 111 -25.59 -3.73 0.49
N ALA A 112 -26.35 -2.83 1.12
CA ALA A 112 -27.01 -3.09 2.39
C ALA A 112 -28.20 -4.08 2.28
N LYS A 113 -28.71 -4.34 1.08
CA LYS A 113 -29.80 -5.28 0.82
C LYS A 113 -29.27 -6.63 0.32
N THR A 114 -28.35 -6.63 -0.64
CA THR A 114 -27.88 -7.86 -1.31
C THR A 114 -26.59 -8.41 -0.71
N GLY A 115 -25.79 -7.58 -0.05
CA GLY A 115 -24.46 -7.95 0.42
C GLY A 115 -23.41 -8.02 -0.70
N GLU A 116 -23.77 -7.67 -1.94
CA GLU A 116 -22.84 -7.69 -3.06
C GLU A 116 -21.76 -6.59 -2.91
N PRO A 117 -20.49 -6.92 -3.19
CA PRO A 117 -19.41 -5.96 -3.08
C PRO A 117 -19.32 -5.06 -4.30
N TYR A 118 -19.04 -3.77 -4.07
CA TYR A 118 -18.65 -2.81 -5.10
C TYR A 118 -17.31 -2.18 -4.73
N ILE A 119 -16.38 -2.14 -5.69
CA ILE A 119 -15.01 -1.66 -5.49
C ILE A 119 -14.80 -0.43 -6.38
N PRO A 120 -14.93 0.80 -5.87
CA PRO A 120 -14.86 2.01 -6.70
C PRO A 120 -13.56 2.11 -7.52
N LEU A 121 -12.45 1.62 -6.97
CA LEU A 121 -11.15 1.60 -7.64
C LEU A 121 -11.09 0.69 -8.88
N LEU A 122 -12.06 -0.20 -9.11
CA LEU A 122 -12.16 -1.00 -10.34
C LEU A 122 -12.95 -0.30 -11.46
N HIS A 123 -13.51 0.89 -11.21
CA HIS A 123 -14.44 1.58 -12.12
C HIS A 123 -14.05 3.05 -12.39
N LEU A 124 -12.75 3.38 -12.36
CA LEU A 124 -12.22 4.72 -12.67
C LEU A 124 -12.15 5.00 -14.18
N ALA A 125 -11.83 3.99 -14.99
CA ALA A 125 -11.78 4.09 -16.45
C ALA A 125 -11.92 2.73 -17.15
N PRO A 126 -12.40 2.66 -18.41
CA PRO A 126 -12.52 1.39 -19.13
C PRO A 126 -11.20 0.62 -19.35
N LYS A 127 -10.06 1.34 -19.46
CA LYS A 127 -8.73 0.77 -19.75
C LYS A 127 -7.73 0.94 -18.59
N GLN A 128 -8.18 0.91 -17.35
CA GLN A 128 -7.29 0.98 -16.19
C GLN A 128 -6.63 -0.38 -15.88
N ALA A 129 -5.56 -0.36 -15.09
CA ALA A 129 -5.00 -1.57 -14.51
C ALA A 129 -5.89 -2.17 -13.41
N ARG A 130 -5.58 -3.41 -13.04
CA ARG A 130 -6.36 -4.18 -12.07
C ARG A 130 -6.01 -3.79 -10.64
N PHE A 131 -7.05 -3.61 -9.82
CA PHE A 131 -6.94 -3.47 -8.37
C PHE A 131 -7.31 -4.81 -7.69
N CYS A 132 -6.44 -5.29 -6.81
CA CYS A 132 -6.52 -6.60 -6.18
C CYS A 132 -6.49 -6.43 -4.66
N ILE A 133 -7.66 -6.43 -4.00
CA ILE A 133 -7.74 -6.26 -2.54
C ILE A 133 -8.36 -7.47 -1.83
N TYR A 134 -7.64 -8.00 -0.86
CA TYR A 134 -8.01 -9.23 -0.17
C TYR A 134 -7.95 -9.06 1.34
N ASN A 135 -9.02 -9.52 2.01
CA ASN A 135 -8.89 -9.88 3.42
C ASN A 135 -8.18 -11.23 3.46
N SER A 136 -7.01 -11.28 4.06
CA SER A 136 -6.25 -12.52 4.18
C SER A 136 -6.86 -13.45 5.23
N LEU A 137 -6.37 -14.69 5.26
CA LEU A 137 -6.51 -15.54 6.43
C LEU A 137 -5.75 -14.91 7.62
N LEU A 138 -6.05 -15.39 8.82
CA LEU A 138 -5.37 -14.99 10.06
C LEU A 138 -4.01 -15.70 10.16
N SER A 139 -3.09 -15.33 9.27
CA SER A 139 -1.73 -15.87 9.17
C SER A 139 -0.79 -14.81 8.62
N GLU A 140 0.24 -14.45 9.39
CA GLU A 140 1.22 -13.44 8.98
C GLU A 140 2.30 -14.06 8.09
N ALA A 141 2.94 -15.14 8.55
CA ALA A 141 4.06 -15.76 7.83
C ALA A 141 3.69 -16.26 6.43
N ALA A 142 2.60 -17.02 6.31
CA ALA A 142 2.22 -17.61 5.03
C ALA A 142 1.75 -16.56 4.03
N VAL A 143 0.99 -15.56 4.49
CA VAL A 143 0.47 -14.49 3.63
C VAL A 143 1.60 -13.55 3.19
N LEU A 144 2.49 -13.15 4.10
CA LEU A 144 3.64 -12.33 3.72
C LEU A 144 4.58 -13.07 2.77
N GLY A 145 4.80 -14.37 2.99
CA GLY A 145 5.57 -15.21 2.06
C GLY A 145 4.93 -15.31 0.68
N PHE A 146 3.60 -15.44 0.61
CA PHE A 146 2.85 -15.42 -0.64
C PHE A 146 3.00 -14.08 -1.37
N ASP A 147 2.79 -12.96 -0.67
CA ASP A 147 2.88 -11.63 -1.27
C ASP A 147 4.32 -11.27 -1.67
N TYR A 148 5.32 -11.77 -0.95
CA TYR A 148 6.72 -11.69 -1.36
C TYR A 148 6.93 -12.41 -2.69
N GLY A 149 6.46 -13.66 -2.84
CA GLY A 149 6.52 -14.38 -4.11
C GLY A 149 5.81 -13.62 -5.25
N TYR A 150 4.63 -13.06 -4.98
CA TYR A 150 3.90 -12.25 -5.96
C TYR A 150 4.70 -11.02 -6.41
N SER A 151 5.40 -10.35 -5.50
CA SER A 151 6.24 -9.19 -5.80
C SER A 151 7.48 -9.53 -6.65
N LEU A 152 7.94 -10.78 -6.61
CA LEU A 152 9.05 -11.25 -7.43
C LEU A 152 8.62 -11.56 -8.86
N ASP A 153 7.46 -12.19 -9.02
CA ASP A 153 6.97 -12.65 -10.33
C ASP A 153 6.22 -11.56 -11.08
N TYR A 154 5.64 -10.58 -10.38
CA TYR A 154 5.00 -9.43 -11.00
C TYR A 154 5.54 -8.08 -10.49
N PRO A 155 6.80 -7.74 -10.82
CA PRO A 155 7.49 -6.55 -10.29
C PRO A 155 6.87 -5.22 -10.77
N GLU A 156 6.07 -5.23 -11.83
CA GLU A 156 5.31 -4.05 -12.30
C GLU A 156 4.06 -3.76 -11.45
N MET A 157 3.70 -4.65 -10.51
CA MET A 157 2.59 -4.45 -9.59
C MET A 157 3.07 -3.82 -8.28
N LEU A 158 2.36 -2.81 -7.80
CA LEU A 158 2.53 -2.36 -6.41
C LEU A 158 1.93 -3.43 -5.49
N CYS A 159 2.79 -4.27 -4.92
CA CYS A 159 2.39 -5.34 -4.00
C CYS A 159 2.58 -4.89 -2.54
N LEU A 160 1.49 -4.86 -1.80
CA LEU A 160 1.44 -4.45 -0.39
C LEU A 160 0.94 -5.58 0.50
N TRP A 161 1.58 -5.72 1.64
CA TRP A 161 1.10 -6.51 2.77
C TRP A 161 0.85 -5.58 3.97
N GLU A 162 -0.34 -5.67 4.56
CA GLU A 162 -0.72 -4.89 5.74
C GLU A 162 -0.90 -5.80 6.96
N ALA A 163 -0.12 -5.53 8.00
CA ALA A 163 -0.33 -6.14 9.31
C ALA A 163 -1.56 -5.51 9.99
N GLN A 164 -2.32 -6.27 10.76
CA GLN A 164 -3.45 -5.70 11.51
C GLN A 164 -2.99 -4.63 12.51
N PHE A 165 -1.91 -4.95 13.24
CA PHE A 165 -1.04 -4.04 13.98
C PHE A 165 0.41 -4.38 13.65
N GLY A 166 1.30 -3.38 13.64
CA GLY A 166 2.70 -3.59 13.27
C GLY A 166 3.41 -4.58 14.18
N ASP A 167 2.99 -4.68 15.44
CA ASP A 167 3.51 -5.62 16.44
C ASP A 167 3.48 -7.08 15.97
N PHE A 168 2.45 -7.46 15.19
CA PHE A 168 2.22 -8.83 14.71
C PHE A 168 3.10 -9.23 13.52
N ALA A 169 3.86 -8.31 12.94
CA ALA A 169 4.83 -8.65 11.89
C ALA A 169 5.91 -9.63 12.38
N ASN A 170 6.11 -9.74 13.69
CA ASN A 170 6.99 -10.74 14.31
C ASN A 170 6.60 -12.18 13.97
N GLY A 171 5.32 -12.48 13.72
CA GLY A 171 4.86 -13.80 13.29
C GLY A 171 5.44 -14.23 11.94
N ALA A 172 5.88 -13.26 11.13
CA ALA A 172 6.49 -13.48 9.82
C ALA A 172 8.01 -13.20 9.81
N GLN A 173 8.68 -13.21 10.96
CA GLN A 173 10.09 -12.80 11.07
C GLN A 173 11.02 -13.58 10.14
N THR A 174 10.82 -14.89 9.97
CA THR A 174 11.62 -15.70 9.04
C THR A 174 11.50 -15.21 7.60
N ILE A 175 10.32 -14.75 7.17
CA ILE A 175 10.11 -14.18 5.83
C ILE A 175 10.83 -12.85 5.71
N ILE A 176 10.76 -12.00 6.75
CA ILE A 176 11.44 -10.71 6.79
C ILE A 176 12.96 -10.92 6.67
N ASP A 177 13.54 -11.72 7.56
CA ASP A 177 15.00 -11.89 7.68
C ASP A 177 15.60 -12.64 6.50
N GLN A 178 14.95 -13.74 6.08
CA GLN A 178 15.54 -14.66 5.10
C GLN A 178 15.13 -14.36 3.66
N PHE A 179 14.20 -13.43 3.44
CA PHE A 179 13.77 -13.07 2.08
C PHE A 179 13.77 -11.58 1.88
N ILE A 180 12.92 -10.83 2.58
CA ILE A 180 12.70 -9.41 2.30
C ILE A 180 13.99 -8.60 2.46
N VAL A 181 14.74 -8.78 3.55
CA VAL A 181 15.93 -7.95 3.82
C VAL A 181 17.22 -8.49 3.20
N SER A 182 17.23 -9.73 2.71
CA SER A 182 18.48 -10.42 2.32
C SER A 182 18.49 -11.10 0.95
N ALA A 183 17.34 -11.26 0.28
CA ALA A 183 17.27 -12.00 -0.99
C ALA A 183 18.04 -11.34 -2.13
N GLU A 184 18.10 -10.02 -2.19
CA GLU A 184 18.88 -9.32 -3.22
C GLU A 184 20.37 -9.60 -3.05
N SER A 185 20.92 -9.47 -1.83
CA SER A 185 22.33 -9.77 -1.57
C SER A 185 22.67 -11.24 -1.80
N LYS A 186 21.78 -12.16 -1.38
CA LYS A 186 22.03 -13.62 -1.49
C LYS A 186 21.84 -14.17 -2.89
N TRP A 187 20.82 -13.70 -3.61
CA TRP A 187 20.32 -14.34 -4.83
C TRP A 187 20.13 -13.37 -5.99
N GLN A 188 20.47 -12.09 -5.81
CA GLN A 188 20.20 -11.04 -6.80
C GLN A 188 18.70 -11.03 -7.19
N ARG A 189 17.82 -11.19 -6.20
CA ARG A 189 16.36 -11.17 -6.35
C ARG A 189 15.78 -9.90 -5.72
N PRO A 190 15.63 -8.80 -6.49
CA PRO A 190 15.00 -7.59 -6.00
C PRO A 190 13.49 -7.80 -5.82
N SER A 191 12.90 -7.14 -4.81
CA SER A 191 11.47 -7.19 -4.51
C SER A 191 10.97 -5.80 -4.18
N GLY A 192 9.83 -5.43 -4.75
CA GLY A 192 9.19 -4.13 -4.54
C GLY A 192 8.16 -4.13 -3.42
N ILE A 193 8.09 -5.21 -2.61
CA ILE A 193 7.04 -5.38 -1.62
C ILE A 193 7.01 -4.22 -0.61
N VAL A 194 5.80 -3.75 -0.30
CA VAL A 194 5.54 -2.72 0.71
C VAL A 194 4.92 -3.36 1.95
N LEU A 195 5.52 -3.15 3.11
CA LEU A 195 4.99 -3.59 4.40
C LEU A 195 4.35 -2.38 5.09
N LEU A 196 3.04 -2.44 5.27
CA LEU A 196 2.27 -1.44 6.01
C LEU A 196 2.10 -1.92 7.46
N LEU A 197 2.80 -1.27 8.39
CA LEU A 197 2.92 -1.69 9.78
C LEU A 197 2.34 -0.62 10.71
N PRO A 198 1.10 -0.78 11.19
CA PRO A 198 0.48 0.20 12.08
C PRO A 198 1.32 0.39 13.36
N HIS A 199 1.73 1.63 13.62
CA HIS A 199 2.67 2.00 14.66
C HIS A 199 2.22 3.27 15.40
N GLY A 200 2.38 3.30 16.72
CA GLY A 200 2.10 4.48 17.54
C GLY A 200 1.84 4.15 19.02
N TYR A 201 2.43 4.91 19.93
CA TYR A 201 2.27 4.74 21.38
C TYR A 201 1.06 5.52 21.90
N GLU A 202 -0.09 4.87 21.91
CA GLU A 202 -1.40 5.51 22.18
C GLU A 202 -2.11 4.91 23.40
N GLY A 203 -1.36 4.21 24.25
CA GLY A 203 -1.92 3.57 25.46
C GLY A 203 -2.74 2.31 25.21
N GLN A 204 -2.67 1.72 24.02
CA GLN A 204 -3.43 0.50 23.66
C GLN A 204 -2.75 -0.81 24.13
N GLY A 205 -1.66 -0.72 24.89
CA GLY A 205 -0.95 -1.87 25.45
C GLY A 205 0.29 -2.30 24.65
N PRO A 206 1.03 -3.31 25.15
CA PRO A 206 2.36 -3.66 24.68
C PRO A 206 2.40 -4.32 23.29
N GLU A 207 1.28 -4.85 22.82
CA GLU A 207 1.16 -5.57 21.52
C GLU A 207 0.33 -4.83 20.48
N HIS A 208 0.04 -3.55 20.73
CA HIS A 208 -0.75 -2.69 19.84
C HIS A 208 -0.11 -1.30 19.68
N SER A 209 1.21 -1.23 19.84
CA SER A 209 1.95 0.04 19.91
C SER A 209 3.15 0.09 18.96
N SER A 210 3.92 -0.99 18.87
CA SER A 210 5.23 -0.97 18.23
C SER A 210 5.38 -2.02 17.14
N ALA A 211 5.60 -1.54 15.91
CA ALA A 211 6.09 -2.36 14.81
C ALA A 211 7.57 -2.76 14.95
N ARG A 212 8.23 -2.41 16.07
CA ARG A 212 9.65 -2.69 16.34
C ARG A 212 10.56 -2.09 15.27
N LEU A 213 10.40 -0.78 15.03
CA LEU A 213 11.16 0.00 14.04
C LEU A 213 12.67 -0.27 14.15
N GLU A 214 13.19 -0.38 15.36
CA GLU A 214 14.59 -0.68 15.65
C GLU A 214 15.09 -1.97 14.99
N ARG A 215 14.24 -2.99 14.86
CA ARG A 215 14.60 -4.27 14.22
C ARG A 215 14.81 -4.11 12.72
N PHE A 216 13.96 -3.32 12.07
CA PHE A 216 14.14 -3.01 10.65
C PHE A 216 15.37 -2.15 10.43
N LEU A 217 15.64 -1.17 11.31
CA LEU A 217 16.86 -0.36 11.25
C LEU A 217 18.12 -1.20 11.46
N GLN A 218 18.10 -2.18 12.37
CA GLN A 218 19.21 -3.12 12.57
C GLN A 218 19.45 -4.00 11.34
N ALA A 219 18.40 -4.34 10.60
CA ALA A 219 18.49 -5.14 9.38
C ALA A 219 18.92 -4.34 8.13
N CYS A 220 18.99 -3.00 8.20
CA CYS A 220 19.45 -2.16 7.10
C CYS A 220 20.96 -2.33 6.87
N ALA A 221 21.33 -2.71 5.65
CA ALA A 221 22.72 -2.75 5.18
C ALA A 221 22.74 -2.65 3.66
N GLU A 222 23.74 -1.96 3.09
CA GLU A 222 23.97 -1.91 1.63
C GLU A 222 22.70 -1.57 0.81
N ASP A 223 21.93 -0.58 1.26
CA ASP A 223 20.69 -0.13 0.61
C ASP A 223 19.66 -1.25 0.36
N ASN A 224 19.66 -2.31 1.17
CA ASN A 224 18.80 -3.48 1.00
C ASN A 224 17.29 -3.17 1.15
N ILE A 225 16.91 -2.30 2.08
CA ILE A 225 15.52 -1.93 2.35
C ILE A 225 15.37 -0.42 2.60
N GLN A 226 14.16 0.08 2.44
CA GLN A 226 13.79 1.45 2.78
C GLN A 226 12.87 1.43 3.99
N VAL A 227 13.24 2.12 5.08
CA VAL A 227 12.40 2.23 6.28
C VAL A 227 11.91 3.66 6.42
N CYS A 228 10.59 3.84 6.53
CA CYS A 228 9.94 5.14 6.50
C CYS A 228 8.89 5.26 7.60
N ASN A 229 8.86 6.42 8.27
CA ASN A 229 7.82 6.82 9.22
C ASN A 229 7.31 8.21 8.80
N VAL A 230 6.24 8.22 8.00
CA VAL A 230 5.73 9.44 7.37
C VAL A 230 4.59 10.06 8.18
N THR A 231 4.53 11.38 8.20
CA THR A 231 3.67 12.14 9.12
C THR A 231 2.54 12.91 8.44
N THR A 232 2.45 12.90 7.12
CA THR A 232 1.32 13.50 6.38
C THR A 232 0.72 12.55 5.34
N PRO A 233 -0.58 12.69 5.01
CA PRO A 233 -1.23 11.96 3.92
C PRO A 233 -0.53 12.15 2.58
N ALA A 234 -0.03 13.36 2.30
CA ALA A 234 0.72 13.66 1.07
C ALA A 234 2.03 12.85 1.00
N GLN A 235 2.78 12.74 2.10
CA GLN A 235 3.99 11.92 2.15
C GLN A 235 3.66 10.44 1.90
N TYR A 236 2.54 9.95 2.44
CA TYR A 236 2.08 8.58 2.17
C TYR A 236 1.72 8.37 0.69
N PHE A 237 0.96 9.30 0.09
CA PHE A 237 0.66 9.29 -1.34
C PHE A 237 1.92 9.20 -2.21
N HIS A 238 2.91 10.07 -1.92
CA HIS A 238 4.16 10.11 -2.67
C HIS A 238 5.01 8.86 -2.44
N ALA A 239 5.08 8.32 -1.22
CA ALA A 239 5.83 7.11 -0.92
C ALA A 239 5.33 5.90 -1.72
N LEU A 240 4.01 5.70 -1.78
CA LEU A 240 3.38 4.62 -2.54
C LEU A 240 3.66 4.72 -4.04
N ARG A 241 3.50 5.92 -4.61
CA ARG A 241 3.79 6.14 -6.04
C ARG A 241 5.27 6.01 -6.34
N ARG A 242 6.14 6.52 -5.48
CA ARG A 242 7.60 6.47 -5.64
C ARG A 242 8.08 5.03 -5.80
N GLN A 243 7.48 4.08 -5.08
CA GLN A 243 7.80 2.67 -5.16
C GLN A 243 7.71 2.10 -6.59
N MET A 244 6.85 2.66 -7.44
CA MET A 244 6.64 2.22 -8.82
C MET A 244 7.21 3.17 -9.88
N LYS A 245 7.76 4.33 -9.47
CA LYS A 245 8.26 5.37 -10.37
C LYS A 245 9.78 5.45 -10.44
N ARG A 246 10.48 4.68 -9.61
CA ARG A 246 11.93 4.54 -9.67
C ARG A 246 12.32 3.49 -10.69
N ASP A 247 13.56 3.58 -11.15
CA ASP A 247 14.21 2.66 -12.08
C ASP A 247 14.86 1.45 -11.38
N PHE A 248 14.79 1.39 -10.05
CA PHE A 248 15.19 0.26 -9.24
C PHE A 248 14.11 -0.12 -8.22
N ILE A 249 14.22 -1.33 -7.71
CA ILE A 249 13.22 -2.02 -6.89
C ILE A 249 13.86 -2.42 -5.55
N LYS A 250 13.31 -1.89 -4.45
CA LYS A 250 13.73 -2.22 -3.08
C LYS A 250 12.51 -2.33 -2.18
N PRO A 251 12.48 -3.24 -1.18
CA PRO A 251 11.38 -3.31 -0.23
C PRO A 251 11.18 -1.99 0.51
N LEU A 252 9.93 -1.69 0.85
CA LEU A 252 9.54 -0.49 1.57
C LEU A 252 8.81 -0.87 2.86
N ILE A 253 9.40 -0.54 4.00
CA ILE A 253 8.82 -0.72 5.33
C ILE A 253 8.23 0.61 5.77
N LEU A 254 6.90 0.68 5.88
CA LEU A 254 6.18 1.88 6.28
C LEU A 254 5.55 1.69 7.65
N MET A 255 5.97 2.52 8.60
CA MET A 255 5.27 2.71 9.86
C MET A 255 3.99 3.50 9.56
N THR A 256 2.88 2.80 9.39
CA THR A 256 1.59 3.44 9.11
C THR A 256 0.97 3.95 10.40
N PRO A 257 0.27 5.10 10.38
CA PRO A 257 -0.26 5.66 11.61
C PRO A 257 -1.53 4.96 12.07
N LYS A 258 -1.88 5.19 13.34
CA LYS A 258 -3.18 4.82 13.92
C LYS A 258 -4.01 6.07 14.24
N SER A 259 -3.53 6.94 15.13
CA SER A 259 -4.19 8.20 15.48
C SER A 259 -4.21 9.23 14.35
N LEU A 260 -3.12 9.37 13.58
CA LEU A 260 -3.06 10.34 12.46
C LEU A 260 -4.06 10.03 11.33
N LEU A 261 -4.67 8.84 11.32
CA LEU A 261 -5.76 8.53 10.39
C LEU A 261 -6.98 9.46 10.54
N ARG A 262 -7.12 10.13 11.69
CA ARG A 262 -8.24 11.01 12.02
C ARG A 262 -7.82 12.31 12.72
N ALA A 263 -6.53 12.61 12.80
CA ALA A 263 -6.06 13.81 13.47
C ALA A 263 -6.36 15.07 12.63
N ASP A 264 -6.93 16.10 13.25
CA ASP A 264 -7.33 17.34 12.54
C ASP A 264 -6.13 18.15 12.02
N PHE A 265 -4.94 17.90 12.57
CA PHE A 265 -3.69 18.57 12.19
C PHE A 265 -2.86 17.79 11.16
N ALA A 266 -3.29 16.58 10.79
CA ALA A 266 -2.55 15.67 9.91
C ALA A 266 -2.93 15.84 8.44
#